data_AF-A0A2X0VNZ8-F1
#
_entry.id   AF-A0A2X0VNZ8-F1
#
_cell.length_a   1.000
_cell.length_b   1.000
_cell.length_c   1.000
_cell.angle_alpha   90.00
_cell.angle_beta   90.00
_cell.angle_gamma   90.00
#
_symmetry.space_group_name_H-M   'P 1'
#
loop_
_entity.id
_entity.type
_entity.pdbx_description
1 polymer ?
#
loop_
_entity_poly.entity_id
_entity_poly.type
_entity_poly.pdbx_seq_one_letter_code
_entity_poly.pdbx_strand_id
1 'polypeptide(L)'
;MMYKSPLSTSRDEASLSSYVSKISEELRSATRLGPNRYKQYSQLFHINVNEKNEILSFEIKEKHYSEILELCGCFALFCTRNDLSPQEVLDIYRAKDCVEKAFSVFKNDILYERLEVKSQESIYGKLFIAFIALIIRRMLDNKLRPYLKISRIGLDSAIARLSDITCRKYGESWVLTSSLSKQQKELVETLNIPISFLDIKKG
;
A
#
# COMPACT_ATOMS: atom_id res chain seq x y z
N MET A 1 13.77 18.75 -1.34
CA MET A 1 12.66 19.64 -1.80
C MET A 1 11.44 19.38 -0.92
N MET A 2 10.65 20.42 -0.59
CA MET A 2 9.44 20.28 0.25
C MET A 2 8.19 20.19 -0.64
N TYR A 3 7.30 19.25 -0.34
CA TYR A 3 6.06 19.00 -1.06
C TYR A 3 4.89 18.98 -0.09
N LYS A 4 3.71 19.42 -0.55
CA LYS A 4 2.46 19.38 0.23
C LYS A 4 1.45 18.45 -0.43
N SER A 5 0.95 17.47 0.30
CA SER A 5 -0.05 16.51 -0.19
C SER A 5 -1.42 16.79 0.43
N PRO A 6 -2.48 17.04 -0.39
CA PRO A 6 -3.80 17.39 0.13
C PRO A 6 -4.43 16.33 1.05
N LEU A 7 -4.24 15.05 0.74
CA LEU A 7 -4.79 13.94 1.53
C LEU A 7 -4.12 13.82 2.91
N SER A 8 -2.81 14.05 2.98
CA SER A 8 -2.09 14.06 4.25
C SER A 8 -2.41 15.31 5.06
N THR A 9 -2.65 16.46 4.40
CA THR A 9 -3.02 17.71 5.08
C THR A 9 -4.23 17.53 5.98
N SER A 10 -5.35 17.01 5.46
CA SER A 10 -6.56 16.83 6.28
C SER A 10 -6.37 15.86 7.46
N ARG A 11 -5.58 14.80 7.27
CA ARG A 11 -5.29 13.83 8.34
C ARG A 11 -4.41 14.44 9.43
N ASP A 12 -3.39 15.18 9.02
CA ASP A 12 -2.43 15.80 9.94
C ASP A 12 -3.10 16.96 10.69
N GLU A 13 -3.96 17.74 10.03
CA GLU A 13 -4.81 18.76 10.67
C GLU A 13 -5.75 18.16 11.72
N ALA A 14 -6.45 17.06 11.38
CA ALA A 14 -7.32 16.38 12.33
C ALA A 14 -6.54 15.84 13.54
N SER A 15 -5.33 15.32 13.30
CA SER A 15 -4.44 14.82 14.35
C SER A 15 -3.95 15.95 15.26
N LEU A 16 -3.57 17.09 14.67
CA LEU A 16 -3.15 18.29 15.40
C LEU A 16 -4.30 18.86 16.23
N SER A 17 -5.50 18.98 15.65
CA SER A 17 -6.68 19.44 16.37
C SER A 17 -7.02 18.53 17.55
N SER A 18 -7.00 17.20 17.35
CA SER A 18 -7.23 16.24 18.44
C SER A 18 -6.17 16.37 19.54
N TYR A 19 -4.90 16.59 19.18
CA TYR A 19 -3.81 16.79 20.13
C TYR A 19 -4.00 18.06 20.95
N VAL A 20 -4.33 19.19 20.31
CA VAL A 20 -4.62 20.47 20.97
C VAL A 20 -5.83 20.35 21.90
N SER A 21 -6.90 19.67 21.49
CA SER A 21 -8.07 19.43 22.33
C SER A 21 -7.71 18.64 23.59
N LYS A 22 -6.93 17.56 23.47
CA LYS A 22 -6.48 16.78 24.63
C LYS A 22 -5.66 17.61 25.62
N ILE A 23 -4.70 18.40 25.14
CA ILE A 23 -3.93 19.29 26.01
C ILE A 23 -4.85 20.31 26.69
N SER A 24 -5.82 20.87 25.96
CA SER A 24 -6.76 21.84 26.52
C SER A 24 -7.63 21.25 27.63
N GLU A 25 -8.06 19.98 27.50
CA GLU A 25 -8.80 19.26 28.53
C GLU A 25 -7.94 18.96 29.76
N GLU A 26 -6.68 18.58 29.56
CA GLU A 26 -5.73 18.38 30.65
C GLU A 26 -5.43 19.69 31.39
N LEU A 27 -5.23 20.80 30.68
CA LEU A 27 -4.99 22.12 31.28
C LEU A 27 -6.21 22.64 32.05
N ARG A 28 -7.43 22.24 31.66
CA ARG A 28 -8.68 22.57 32.38
C ARG A 28 -8.86 21.76 33.66
N SER A 29 -8.45 20.49 33.65
CA SER A 29 -8.66 19.56 34.77
C SER A 29 -7.51 19.58 35.79
N ALA A 30 -6.29 19.88 35.36
CA ALA A 30 -5.11 19.87 36.22
C ALA A 30 -4.95 21.19 37.00
N THR A 31 -4.74 21.09 38.31
CA THR A 31 -4.42 22.25 39.15
C THR A 31 -2.94 22.64 39.04
N ARG A 32 -2.04 21.66 38.85
CA ARG A 32 -0.58 21.87 38.70
C ARG A 32 -0.02 20.98 37.60
N LEU A 33 1.03 21.45 36.92
CA LEU A 33 1.77 20.71 35.91
C LEU A 33 3.15 20.29 36.43
N GLY A 34 3.56 19.06 36.12
CA GLY A 34 4.96 18.67 36.25
C GLY A 34 5.86 19.39 35.23
N PRO A 35 7.17 19.50 35.49
CA PRO A 35 8.10 20.28 34.67
C PRO A 35 8.17 19.83 33.20
N ASN A 36 8.12 18.52 32.95
CA ASN A 36 8.13 17.97 31.59
C ASN A 36 6.87 18.33 30.80
N ARG A 37 5.68 18.23 31.41
CA ARG A 37 4.42 18.58 30.75
C ARG A 37 4.34 20.08 30.50
N TYR A 38 4.80 20.90 31.45
CA TYR A 38 4.90 22.35 31.24
C TYR A 38 5.78 22.69 30.04
N LYS A 39 6.97 22.07 29.91
CA LYS A 39 7.86 22.28 28.76
C LYS A 39 7.22 21.86 27.44
N GLN A 40 6.45 20.77 27.42
CA GLN A 40 5.78 20.30 26.20
C GLN A 40 4.60 21.21 25.83
N TYR A 41 3.74 21.55 26.80
CA TYR A 41 2.52 22.31 26.53
C TYR A 41 2.82 23.78 26.24
N SER A 42 3.87 24.34 26.86
CA SER A 42 4.34 25.70 26.57
C SER A 42 4.86 25.90 25.15
N GLN A 43 5.07 24.82 24.36
CA GLN A 43 5.37 24.95 22.93
C GLN A 43 4.16 25.51 22.16
N LEU A 44 2.95 25.06 22.50
CA LEU A 44 1.70 25.43 21.81
C LEU A 44 0.85 26.45 22.57
N PHE A 45 1.02 26.57 23.88
CA PHE A 45 0.20 27.42 24.74
C PHE A 45 1.04 28.45 25.51
N HIS A 46 0.46 29.62 25.74
CA HIS A 46 0.83 30.51 26.83
C HIS A 46 0.12 30.03 28.09
N ILE A 47 0.87 29.62 29.11
CA ILE A 47 0.32 29.09 30.37
C ILE A 47 0.68 30.09 31.48
N ASN A 48 -0.33 30.71 32.08
CA ASN A 48 -0.14 31.59 33.23
C ASN A 48 -0.27 30.77 34.51
N VAL A 49 0.75 30.82 35.36
CA VAL A 49 0.82 30.11 36.64
C VAL A 49 1.00 31.09 37.80
N ASN A 50 0.44 30.77 38.97
CA ASN A 50 0.63 31.56 40.20
C ASN A 50 1.98 31.23 40.89
N GLU A 51 2.27 31.93 41.99
CA GLU A 51 3.47 31.73 42.83
C GLU A 51 3.58 30.30 43.42
N LYS A 52 2.48 29.54 43.45
CA LYS A 52 2.40 28.14 43.91
C LYS A 52 2.41 27.13 42.75
N ASN A 53 2.75 27.56 41.53
CA ASN A 53 2.73 26.76 40.29
C ASN A 53 1.36 26.21 39.88
N GLU A 54 0.28 26.88 40.28
CA GLU A 54 -1.08 26.50 39.88
C GLU A 54 -1.52 27.27 38.63
N ILE A 55 -2.20 26.58 37.72
CA ILE A 55 -2.63 27.13 36.43
C ILE A 55 -3.77 28.12 36.66
N LEU A 56 -3.59 29.37 36.23
CA LEU A 56 -4.60 30.43 36.31
C LEU A 56 -5.38 30.56 35.00
N SER A 57 -4.67 30.58 33.88
CA SER A 57 -5.24 30.64 32.54
C SER A 57 -4.28 30.06 31.51
N PHE A 58 -4.82 29.68 30.35
CA PHE A 58 -4.03 29.25 29.22
C PHE A 58 -4.63 29.78 27.92
N GLU A 59 -3.77 30.14 26.99
CA GLU A 59 -4.14 30.66 25.67
C GLU A 59 -3.31 29.97 24.59
N ILE A 60 -3.88 29.69 23.42
CA ILE A 60 -3.14 29.10 22.31
C ILE A 60 -2.22 30.16 21.72
N LYS A 61 -1.00 29.76 21.37
CA LYS A 61 -0.08 30.58 20.58
C LYS A 61 -0.55 30.61 19.13
N GLU A 62 -1.56 31.42 18.83
CA GLU A 62 -2.22 31.46 17.51
C GLU A 62 -1.25 31.51 16.34
N LYS A 63 -0.22 32.37 16.42
CA LYS A 63 0.81 32.47 15.38
C LYS A 63 1.60 31.17 15.17
N HIS A 64 1.99 30.51 16.26
CA HIS A 64 2.74 29.26 16.16
C HIS A 64 1.85 28.11 15.70
N TYR A 65 0.59 28.10 16.16
CA TYR A 65 -0.40 27.14 15.71
C TYR A 65 -0.68 27.27 14.20
N SER A 66 -0.81 28.49 13.69
CA SER A 66 -0.97 28.73 12.25
C SER A 66 0.26 28.28 11.44
N GLU A 67 1.47 28.52 11.92
CA GLU A 67 2.71 28.06 11.27
C GLU A 67 2.74 26.51 11.18
N ILE A 68 2.31 25.80 12.23
CA ILE A 68 2.24 24.34 12.23
C ILE A 68 1.16 23.84 11.26
N LEU A 69 0.00 24.51 11.22
CA LEU A 69 -1.08 24.19 10.27
C LEU A 69 -0.62 24.34 8.82
N GLU A 70 0.17 25.37 8.50
CA GLU A 70 0.72 25.56 7.16
C GLU A 70 1.62 24.40 6.73
N LEU A 71 2.31 23.78 7.69
CA LEU A 71 3.18 22.62 7.51
C LEU A 71 2.43 21.28 7.47
N CYS A 72 1.13 21.23 7.80
CA CYS A 72 0.35 19.99 7.74
C CYS A 72 0.31 19.40 6.32
N GLY A 73 0.66 18.11 6.21
CA GLY A 73 0.80 17.43 4.92
C GLY A 73 2.04 17.82 4.12
N CYS A 74 2.96 18.62 4.67
CA CYS A 74 4.27 18.87 4.08
C CYS A 74 5.23 17.73 4.39
N PHE A 75 6.02 17.31 3.40
CA PHE A 75 7.09 16.33 3.55
C PHE A 75 8.29 16.70 2.69
N ALA A 76 9.47 16.26 3.11
CA ALA A 76 10.71 16.49 2.39
C ALA A 76 11.15 15.22 1.64
N LEU A 77 11.52 15.37 0.37
CA LEU A 77 12.23 14.34 -0.38
C LEU A 77 13.69 14.74 -0.56
N PHE A 78 14.57 13.80 -0.24
CA PHE A 78 15.99 13.87 -0.52
C PHE A 78 16.29 13.00 -1.74
N CYS A 79 16.97 13.57 -2.71
CA CYS A 79 17.38 12.86 -3.92
C CYS A 79 18.89 13.02 -4.08
N THR A 80 19.58 11.92 -4.42
CA THR A 80 21.02 11.93 -4.73
C THR A 80 21.29 12.31 -6.19
N ARG A 81 20.24 12.38 -7.01
CA ARG A 81 20.28 12.74 -8.43
C ARG A 81 19.90 14.21 -8.60
N ASN A 82 20.77 14.96 -9.26
CA ASN A 82 20.60 16.39 -9.51
C ASN A 82 20.06 16.68 -10.93
N ASP A 83 19.92 15.64 -11.75
CA ASP A 83 19.44 15.71 -13.13
C ASP A 83 17.91 15.61 -13.27
N LEU A 84 17.20 15.43 -12.15
CA LEU A 84 15.75 15.27 -12.12
C LEU A 84 15.06 16.53 -11.63
N SER A 85 13.97 16.89 -12.31
CA SER A 85 13.07 17.94 -11.84
C SER A 85 12.34 17.52 -10.55
N PRO A 86 11.87 18.48 -9.74
CA PRO A 86 11.07 18.19 -8.55
C PRO A 86 9.88 17.26 -8.83
N GLN A 87 9.18 17.50 -9.94
CA GLN A 87 8.02 16.70 -10.31
C GLN A 87 8.39 15.25 -10.62
N GLU A 88 9.48 15.03 -11.36
CA GLU A 88 9.98 13.67 -11.66
C GLU A 88 10.41 12.92 -10.40
N VAL A 89 11.07 13.59 -9.45
CA VAL A 89 11.43 13.00 -8.16
C VAL A 89 10.18 12.56 -7.40
N LEU A 90 9.14 13.40 -7.40
CA LEU A 90 7.87 13.08 -6.75
C LEU A 90 7.16 11.89 -7.42
N ASP A 91 7.16 11.84 -8.75
CA ASP A 91 6.50 10.75 -9.50
C ASP A 91 7.23 9.42 -9.33
N ILE A 92 8.57 9.43 -9.29
CA ILE A 92 9.39 8.25 -8.92
C ILE A 92 9.08 7.82 -7.48
N TYR A 93 9.02 8.77 -6.54
CA TYR A 93 8.68 8.46 -5.16
C TYR A 93 7.28 7.86 -5.03
N ARG A 94 6.29 8.36 -5.79
CA ARG A 94 4.94 7.79 -5.84
C ARG A 94 4.90 6.37 -6.41
N ALA A 95 5.82 6.03 -7.32
CA ALA A 95 5.93 4.66 -7.83
C ALA A 95 6.35 3.65 -6.73
N LYS A 96 6.94 4.10 -5.62
CA LYS A 96 7.22 3.27 -4.43
C LYS A 96 5.97 2.55 -3.93
N ASP A 97 4.81 3.20 -4.00
CA ASP A 97 3.53 2.66 -3.54
C ASP A 97 3.13 1.39 -4.32
N CYS A 98 3.45 1.35 -5.62
CA CYS A 98 3.27 0.17 -6.46
C CYS A 98 4.19 -0.98 -6.02
N VAL A 99 5.42 -0.66 -5.64
CA VAL A 99 6.40 -1.62 -5.13
C VAL A 99 5.94 -2.19 -3.78
N GLU A 100 5.50 -1.34 -2.86
CA GLU A 100 4.96 -1.76 -1.56
C GLU A 100 3.76 -2.69 -1.71
N LYS A 101 2.83 -2.37 -2.61
CA LYS A 101 1.68 -3.24 -2.93
C LYS A 101 2.13 -4.58 -3.51
N ALA A 102 3.13 -4.60 -4.40
CA ALA A 102 3.67 -5.85 -4.95
C ALA A 102 4.36 -6.70 -3.87
N PHE A 103 5.11 -6.09 -2.96
CA PHE A 103 5.73 -6.80 -1.83
C PHE A 103 4.71 -7.29 -0.80
N SER A 104 3.59 -6.58 -0.63
CA SER A 104 2.48 -7.07 0.20
C SER A 104 1.90 -8.37 -0.36
N VAL A 105 1.64 -8.42 -1.68
CA VAL A 105 1.21 -9.64 -2.38
C VAL A 105 2.26 -10.74 -2.25
N PHE A 106 3.53 -10.41 -2.45
CA PHE A 106 4.63 -11.37 -2.34
C PHE A 106 4.66 -12.06 -0.97
N LYS A 107 4.50 -11.29 0.11
CA LYS A 107 4.53 -11.81 1.48
C LYS A 107 3.27 -12.61 1.81
N ASN A 108 2.10 -12.08 1.48
CA ASN A 108 0.82 -12.61 1.96
C ASN A 108 0.23 -13.68 1.04
N ASP A 109 0.37 -13.53 -0.28
CA ASP A 109 -0.31 -14.40 -1.25
C ASP A 109 0.63 -15.46 -1.83
N ILE A 110 1.90 -15.11 -2.07
CA ILE A 110 2.87 -15.99 -2.76
C ILE A 110 3.68 -16.81 -1.78
N LEU A 111 4.31 -16.17 -0.80
CA LEU A 111 5.05 -16.90 0.23
C LEU A 111 4.08 -17.62 1.15
N TYR A 112 3.00 -16.94 1.57
CA TYR A 112 1.85 -17.38 2.38
C TYR A 112 2.20 -18.06 3.72
N GLU A 113 3.08 -19.05 3.70
CA GLU A 113 3.60 -19.80 4.83
C GLU A 113 4.90 -19.20 5.38
N ARG A 114 5.19 -19.51 6.65
CA ARG A 114 6.50 -19.20 7.23
C ARG A 114 7.57 -19.94 6.45
N LEU A 115 8.72 -19.29 6.26
CA LEU A 115 9.90 -19.92 5.70
C LEU A 115 10.48 -20.92 6.72
N GLU A 116 9.84 -22.08 6.87
CA GLU A 116 10.21 -23.16 7.82
C GLU A 116 11.41 -23.97 7.29
N VAL A 117 12.49 -23.28 6.96
CA VAL A 117 13.72 -23.89 6.42
C VAL A 117 14.89 -23.63 7.36
N LYS A 118 15.76 -24.64 7.50
CA LYS A 118 16.87 -24.62 8.47
C LYS A 118 18.19 -24.06 7.92
N SER A 119 18.29 -23.85 6.60
CA SER A 119 19.51 -23.34 5.95
C SER A 119 19.25 -22.05 5.17
N GLN A 120 20.28 -21.21 5.06
CA GLN A 120 20.19 -19.94 4.32
C GLN A 120 19.98 -20.17 2.82
N GLU A 121 20.62 -21.19 2.25
CA GLU A 121 20.50 -21.55 0.84
C GLU A 121 19.05 -21.88 0.47
N SER A 122 18.35 -22.62 1.35
CA SER A 122 16.94 -22.95 1.18
C SER A 122 16.04 -21.70 1.23
N ILE A 123 16.38 -20.72 2.08
CA ILE A 123 15.67 -19.44 2.13
C ILE A 123 15.84 -18.68 0.81
N TYR A 124 17.08 -18.55 0.33
CA TYR A 124 17.36 -17.88 -0.95
C TYR A 124 16.65 -18.55 -2.12
N GLY A 125 16.64 -19.89 -2.18
CA GLY A 125 15.92 -20.64 -3.20
C GLY A 125 14.41 -20.37 -3.18
N LYS A 126 13.78 -20.41 -1.99
CA LYS A 126 12.35 -20.08 -1.85
C LYS A 126 12.03 -18.65 -2.27
N LEU A 127 12.84 -17.68 -1.82
CA LEU A 127 12.67 -16.28 -2.19
C LEU A 127 12.83 -16.06 -3.70
N PHE A 128 13.79 -16.74 -4.33
CA PHE A 128 14.00 -16.66 -5.77
C PHE A 128 12.78 -17.16 -6.56
N ILE A 129 12.25 -18.34 -6.22
CA ILE A 129 11.06 -18.89 -6.87
C ILE A 129 9.84 -17.99 -6.64
N ALA A 130 9.64 -17.52 -5.41
CA ALA A 130 8.56 -16.59 -5.09
C ALA A 130 8.67 -15.29 -5.89
N PHE A 131 9.90 -14.82 -6.16
CA PHE A 131 10.12 -13.59 -6.91
C PHE A 131 9.76 -13.77 -8.38
N ILE A 132 10.12 -14.92 -8.97
CA ILE A 132 9.65 -15.30 -10.31
C ILE A 132 8.12 -15.38 -10.36
N ALA A 133 7.49 -16.01 -9.36
CA ALA A 133 6.03 -16.08 -9.27
C ALA A 133 5.38 -14.69 -9.21
N LEU A 134 6.00 -13.73 -8.49
CA LEU A 134 5.53 -12.34 -8.44
C LEU A 134 5.58 -11.66 -9.81
N ILE A 135 6.67 -11.86 -10.57
CA ILE A 135 6.81 -11.32 -11.92
C ILE A 135 5.70 -11.88 -12.82
N ILE A 136 5.51 -13.20 -12.82
CA ILE A 136 4.46 -13.87 -13.63
C ILE A 136 3.07 -13.36 -13.23
N ARG A 137 2.76 -13.30 -11.92
CA ARG A 137 1.48 -12.79 -11.43
C ARG A 137 1.25 -11.35 -11.88
N ARG A 138 2.29 -10.51 -11.87
CA ARG A 138 2.16 -9.12 -12.32
C ARG A 138 1.98 -8.99 -13.83
N MET A 139 2.63 -9.86 -14.60
CA MET A 139 2.40 -9.95 -16.06
C MET A 139 0.96 -10.37 -16.36
N LEU A 140 0.42 -11.35 -15.63
CA LEU A 140 -0.97 -11.77 -15.76
C LEU A 140 -1.93 -10.65 -15.39
N ASP A 141 -1.73 -9.97 -14.25
CA ASP A 141 -2.53 -8.82 -13.83
C ASP A 141 -2.56 -7.73 -14.91
N ASN A 142 -1.39 -7.36 -15.44
CA ASN A 142 -1.28 -6.34 -16.48
C ASN A 142 -2.00 -6.74 -17.78
N LYS A 143 -1.85 -7.98 -18.24
CA LYS A 143 -2.50 -8.47 -19.47
C LYS A 143 -4.01 -8.63 -19.29
N LEU A 144 -4.45 -9.14 -18.15
CA LEU A 144 -5.87 -9.40 -17.87
C LEU A 144 -6.61 -8.17 -17.36
N ARG A 145 -5.93 -7.07 -17.00
CA ARG A 145 -6.52 -5.87 -16.39
C ARG A 145 -7.79 -5.36 -17.10
N PRO A 146 -7.81 -5.24 -18.45
CA PRO A 146 -9.00 -4.79 -19.16
C PRO A 146 -10.17 -5.76 -18.96
N TYR A 147 -9.91 -7.06 -19.06
CA TYR A 147 -10.89 -8.12 -18.85
C TYR A 147 -11.42 -8.12 -17.42
N LEU A 148 -10.54 -8.06 -16.41
CA LEU A 148 -10.91 -8.06 -14.98
C LEU A 148 -11.83 -6.87 -14.64
N LYS A 149 -11.57 -5.70 -15.24
CA LYS A 149 -12.40 -4.50 -15.05
C LYS A 149 -13.81 -4.67 -15.62
N ILE A 150 -13.94 -5.28 -16.80
CA ILE A 150 -15.24 -5.47 -17.48
C ILE A 150 -16.03 -6.61 -16.82
N SER A 151 -15.38 -7.73 -16.57
CA SER A 151 -15.99 -8.94 -16.00
C SER A 151 -16.26 -8.85 -14.49
N ARG A 152 -15.67 -7.87 -13.80
CA ARG A 152 -15.78 -7.65 -12.34
C ARG A 152 -15.32 -8.84 -11.50
N ILE A 153 -14.37 -9.64 -12.01
CA ILE A 153 -13.73 -10.72 -11.23
C ILE A 153 -12.33 -10.30 -10.78
N GLY A 154 -11.86 -10.90 -9.68
CA GLY A 154 -10.48 -10.75 -9.22
C GLY A 154 -9.50 -11.61 -10.03
N LEU A 155 -8.22 -11.24 -9.99
CA LEU A 155 -7.14 -11.98 -10.67
C LEU A 155 -7.08 -13.45 -10.25
N ASP A 156 -7.22 -13.75 -8.96
CA ASP A 156 -7.14 -15.14 -8.47
C ASP A 156 -8.29 -16.00 -8.99
N SER A 157 -9.48 -15.41 -9.18
CA SER A 157 -10.61 -16.10 -9.82
C SER A 157 -10.36 -16.36 -11.30
N ALA A 158 -9.71 -15.43 -12.01
CA ALA A 158 -9.28 -15.64 -13.39
C ALA A 158 -8.24 -16.76 -13.49
N ILE A 159 -7.26 -16.78 -12.58
CA ILE A 159 -6.24 -17.84 -12.51
C ILE A 159 -6.88 -19.20 -12.23
N ALA A 160 -7.82 -19.28 -11.28
CA ALA A 160 -8.52 -20.53 -10.97
C ALA A 160 -9.27 -21.10 -12.19
N ARG A 161 -9.96 -20.24 -12.96
CA ARG A 161 -10.65 -20.67 -14.19
C ARG A 161 -9.70 -21.14 -15.27
N LEU A 162 -8.51 -20.55 -15.35
CA LEU A 162 -7.45 -21.00 -16.26
C LEU A 162 -6.86 -22.34 -15.80
N SER A 163 -6.68 -22.56 -14.49
CA SER A 163 -6.17 -23.83 -13.97
C SER A 163 -7.14 -25.00 -14.14
N ASP A 164 -8.45 -24.72 -14.24
CA ASP A 164 -9.47 -25.74 -14.51
C ASP A 164 -9.41 -26.27 -15.96
N ILE A 165 -8.69 -25.60 -16.86
CA ILE A 165 -8.51 -26.06 -18.24
C ILE A 165 -7.53 -27.23 -18.25
N THR A 166 -8.03 -28.43 -18.54
CA THR A 166 -7.22 -29.67 -18.58
C THR A 166 -7.25 -30.31 -19.96
N CYS A 167 -6.13 -30.96 -20.31
CA CYS A 167 -5.97 -31.70 -21.57
C CYS A 167 -5.55 -33.14 -21.30
N ARG A 168 -5.90 -34.06 -22.20
CA ARG A 168 -5.44 -35.45 -22.18
C ARG A 168 -4.75 -35.78 -23.51
N LYS A 169 -3.72 -36.62 -23.43
CA LYS A 169 -3.02 -37.15 -24.61
C LYS A 169 -3.81 -38.35 -25.15
N TYR A 170 -4.11 -38.33 -26.44
CA TYR A 170 -4.76 -39.42 -27.16
C TYR A 170 -3.92 -39.75 -28.41
N GLY A 171 -3.18 -40.85 -28.36
CA GLY A 171 -2.16 -41.15 -29.38
C GLY A 171 -1.11 -40.04 -29.44
N GLU A 172 -0.86 -39.47 -30.62
CA GLU A 172 0.08 -38.37 -30.83
C GLU A 172 -0.53 -36.96 -30.64
N SER A 173 -1.83 -36.86 -30.32
CA SER A 173 -2.53 -35.58 -30.22
C SER A 173 -2.95 -35.24 -28.78
N TRP A 174 -3.01 -33.95 -28.47
CA TRP A 174 -3.58 -33.43 -27.22
C TRP A 174 -4.99 -32.92 -27.47
N VAL A 175 -5.91 -33.25 -26.56
CA VAL A 175 -7.34 -32.95 -26.67
C VAL A 175 -7.81 -32.37 -25.34
N LEU A 176 -8.65 -31.32 -25.37
CA LEU A 176 -9.32 -30.80 -24.17
C LEU A 176 -10.18 -31.89 -23.51
N THR A 177 -10.14 -31.96 -22.17
CA THR A 177 -10.97 -32.91 -21.41
C THR A 177 -12.45 -32.53 -21.45
N SER A 178 -12.75 -31.23 -21.54
CA SER A 178 -14.10 -30.67 -21.53
C SER A 178 -14.16 -29.42 -22.41
N SER A 179 -15.37 -28.99 -22.74
CA SER A 179 -15.58 -27.73 -23.45
C SER A 179 -15.27 -26.53 -22.57
N LEU A 180 -14.63 -25.52 -23.17
CA LEU A 180 -14.34 -24.27 -22.48
C LEU A 180 -15.64 -23.48 -22.26
N SER A 181 -15.82 -23.01 -21.03
CA SER A 181 -16.84 -22.03 -20.70
C SER A 181 -16.62 -20.71 -21.45
N LYS A 182 -17.64 -19.87 -21.53
CA LYS A 182 -17.55 -18.53 -22.14
C LYS A 182 -16.41 -17.70 -21.54
N GLN A 183 -16.31 -17.70 -20.22
CA GLN A 183 -15.28 -16.93 -19.51
C GLN A 183 -13.86 -17.49 -19.75
N GLN A 184 -13.71 -18.82 -19.85
CA GLN A 184 -12.41 -19.42 -20.19
C GLN A 184 -11.96 -19.06 -21.61
N LYS A 185 -12.88 -19.04 -22.59
CA LYS A 185 -12.57 -18.60 -23.95
C LYS A 185 -12.09 -17.15 -23.98
N GLU A 186 -12.84 -16.25 -23.34
CA GLU A 186 -12.47 -14.83 -23.25
C GLU A 186 -11.11 -14.62 -22.55
N LEU A 187 -10.83 -15.37 -21.48
CA LEU A 187 -9.55 -15.32 -20.77
C LEU A 187 -8.38 -15.78 -21.65
N VAL A 188 -8.55 -16.89 -22.35
CA VAL A 188 -7.53 -17.44 -23.25
C VAL A 188 -7.27 -16.50 -24.43
N GLU A 189 -8.33 -15.96 -25.03
CA GLU A 189 -8.23 -14.95 -26.09
C GLU A 189 -7.48 -13.71 -25.60
N THR A 190 -7.83 -13.19 -24.41
CA THR A 190 -7.15 -12.03 -23.80
C THR A 190 -5.64 -12.29 -23.59
N LEU A 191 -5.27 -13.53 -23.25
CA LEU A 191 -3.89 -13.93 -23.03
C LEU A 191 -3.15 -14.35 -24.31
N ASN A 192 -3.85 -14.41 -25.46
CA ASN A 192 -3.35 -14.97 -26.73
C ASN A 192 -2.77 -16.38 -26.56
N ILE A 193 -3.43 -17.25 -25.79
CA ILE A 193 -2.97 -18.63 -25.61
C ILE A 193 -3.45 -19.47 -26.80
N PRO A 194 -2.54 -20.13 -27.55
CA PRO A 194 -2.94 -20.95 -28.69
C PRO A 194 -3.53 -22.27 -28.16
N ILE A 195 -4.85 -22.33 -28.07
CA ILE A 195 -5.59 -23.55 -27.67
C ILE A 195 -6.46 -24.12 -28.79
N SER A 196 -6.50 -23.45 -29.95
CA SER A 196 -7.36 -23.80 -31.08
C SER A 196 -7.06 -25.18 -31.66
N PHE A 197 -5.85 -25.71 -31.46
CA PHE A 197 -5.47 -27.05 -31.90
C PHE A 197 -5.91 -28.18 -30.96
N LEU A 198 -6.47 -27.85 -29.78
CA LEU A 198 -6.83 -28.80 -28.73
C LEU A 198 -8.30 -29.25 -28.80
N ASP A 199 -8.88 -29.23 -30.00
CA ASP A 199 -10.30 -29.48 -30.24
C ASP A 199 -10.82 -30.73 -29.53
N ILE A 200 -12.04 -30.65 -28.99
CA ILE A 200 -12.71 -31.79 -28.37
C ILE A 200 -13.00 -32.80 -29.48
N LYS A 201 -12.34 -33.96 -29.47
CA LYS A 201 -12.81 -35.09 -30.29
C LYS A 201 -14.19 -35.47 -29.76
N LYS A 202 -15.25 -35.11 -30.51
CA LYS A 202 -16.59 -35.66 -30.33
C LYS A 202 -16.47 -37.17 -30.50
N GLY A 203 -16.51 -37.89 -29.39
CA GLY A 203 -16.84 -39.32 -29.39
C GLY A 203 -18.31 -39.51 -29.73
#